data_AF-A0A355YEM6-F1
#
_entry.id   AF-A0A355YEM6-F1
#
_cell.length_a   1.000
_cell.length_b   1.000
_cell.length_c   1.000
_cell.angle_alpha   90.00
_cell.angle_beta   90.00
_cell.angle_gamma   90.00
#
_symmetry.space_group_name_H-M   'P 1'
#
loop_
_entity.id
_entity.type
_entity.pdbx_description
1 polymer ?
#
loop_
_entity_poly.entity_id
_entity_poly.type
_entity_poly.pdbx_seq_one_letter_code
_entity_poly.pdbx_strand_id
1 'polypeptide(L)'
;MSRAIAALLSIAIGIGFVLLVLYAWPLIAAHNTVPVRLAQAGLSGTAWYGATLLQDFVINLLLALPAAWLLLRLGRSRLRFHCALATLVFATAFTAASGLPVFSASGFIVAGWLLMLAALPVTTWLLSLHGRGNRHDRSGGLPRPRTV
;
A
#
# COMPACT_ATOMS: atom_id res chain seq x y z
N MET A 1 -1.06 15.09 19.21
CA MET A 1 -2.25 14.47 18.59
C MET A 1 -2.70 13.30 19.46
N SER A 2 -3.98 13.24 19.84
CA SER A 2 -4.49 12.16 20.71
C SER A 2 -4.43 10.80 19.99
N ARG A 3 -4.13 9.74 20.74
CA ARG A 3 -4.02 8.36 20.22
C ARG A 3 -5.31 7.91 19.54
N ALA A 4 -6.47 8.31 20.09
CA ALA A 4 -7.78 8.01 19.53
C ALA A 4 -7.98 8.66 18.14
N ILE A 5 -7.56 9.92 18.00
CA ILE A 5 -7.67 10.65 16.72
C ILE A 5 -6.78 10.00 15.64
N ALA A 6 -5.57 9.58 16.02
CA ALA A 6 -4.67 8.91 15.08
C ALA A 6 -5.19 7.54 14.64
N ALA A 7 -5.84 6.80 15.53
CA ALA A 7 -6.51 5.54 15.20
C ALA A 7 -7.70 5.77 14.25
N LEU A 8 -8.57 6.75 14.55
CA LEU A 8 -9.70 7.11 13.69
C LEU A 8 -9.26 7.53 12.29
N LEU A 9 -8.20 8.34 12.17
CA LEU A 9 -7.64 8.70 10.87
C LEU A 9 -7.05 7.50 10.13
N SER A 10 -6.44 6.54 10.83
CA SER A 10 -5.94 5.32 10.19
C SER A 10 -7.08 4.48 9.61
N ILE A 11 -8.21 4.39 10.32
CA ILE A 11 -9.42 3.73 9.84
C ILE A 11 -9.97 4.47 8.61
N ALA A 12 -10.10 5.80 8.69
CA ALA A 12 -10.57 6.61 7.57
C ALA A 12 -9.68 6.48 6.33
N ILE A 13 -8.35 6.41 6.51
CA ILE A 13 -7.39 6.14 5.43
C ILE A 13 -7.62 4.75 4.83
N GLY A 14 -7.82 3.72 5.66
CA GLY A 14 -8.13 2.37 5.19
C GLY A 14 -9.42 2.32 4.37
N ILE A 15 -10.50 2.94 4.84
CA ILE A 15 -11.78 3.03 4.11
C ILE A 15 -11.62 3.80 2.80
N GLY A 16 -10.98 4.97 2.85
CA GLY A 16 -10.73 5.79 1.66
C GLY A 16 -9.89 5.05 0.62
N PHE A 17 -8.91 4.24 1.06
CA PHE A 17 -8.12 3.41 0.17
C PHE A 17 -8.95 2.31 -0.50
N VAL A 18 -9.87 1.66 0.22
CA VAL A 18 -10.81 0.69 -0.38
C VAL A 18 -11.65 1.36 -1.46
N LEU A 19 -12.25 2.51 -1.16
CA LEU A 19 -13.08 3.24 -2.11
C LEU A 19 -12.30 3.64 -3.36
N LEU A 20 -11.06 4.11 -3.19
CA LEU A 20 -10.17 4.44 -4.30
C LEU A 20 -9.89 3.21 -5.18
N VAL A 21 -9.55 2.07 -4.57
CA VAL A 21 -9.27 0.83 -5.30
C VAL A 21 -10.51 0.35 -6.05
N LEU A 22 -11.67 0.29 -5.39
CA LEU A 22 -12.92 -0.13 -6.02
C LEU A 22 -13.35 0.79 -7.18
N TYR A 23 -13.10 2.09 -7.06
CA TYR A 23 -13.36 3.05 -8.13
C TYR A 23 -12.38 2.93 -9.30
N ALA A 24 -11.09 2.79 -9.01
CA ALA A 24 -10.04 2.74 -10.03
C ALA A 24 -10.01 1.40 -10.78
N TRP A 25 -10.35 0.30 -10.11
CA TRP A 25 -10.28 -1.05 -10.66
C TRP A 25 -11.00 -1.23 -12.01
N PRO A 26 -12.28 -0.87 -12.19
CA PRO A 26 -12.96 -1.05 -13.48
C PRO A 26 -12.31 -0.22 -14.60
N LEU A 27 -11.81 0.99 -14.30
CA LEU A 27 -11.13 1.83 -15.27
C LEU A 27 -9.80 1.21 -15.72
N ILE A 28 -9.02 0.70 -14.77
CA ILE A 28 -7.77 -0.01 -15.03
C ILE A 28 -8.07 -1.26 -15.86
N ALA A 29 -9.02 -2.10 -15.45
CA ALA A 29 -9.40 -3.31 -16.17
C ALA A 29 -9.84 -3.02 -17.61
N ALA A 30 -10.58 -1.93 -17.84
CA ALA A 30 -11.06 -1.56 -19.18
C ALA A 30 -9.96 -1.00 -20.10
N HIS A 31 -8.94 -0.33 -19.57
CA HIS A 31 -7.93 0.38 -20.37
C HIS A 31 -6.53 -0.26 -20.31
N ASN A 32 -6.34 -1.30 -19.49
CA ASN A 32 -5.06 -1.97 -19.34
C ASN A 32 -4.76 -2.87 -20.56
N THR A 33 -3.92 -2.37 -21.46
CA THR A 33 -3.49 -3.11 -22.66
C THR A 33 -2.28 -4.02 -22.42
N VAL A 34 -1.69 -4.01 -21.22
CA VAL A 34 -0.46 -4.74 -20.92
C VAL A 34 -0.63 -6.27 -21.01
N PRO A 35 -1.71 -6.90 -20.49
CA PRO A 35 -1.89 -8.34 -20.63
C PRO A 35 -1.97 -8.80 -22.09
N VAL A 36 -2.59 -7.99 -22.94
CA VAL A 36 -2.68 -8.22 -24.39
C VAL A 36 -1.30 -8.12 -25.04
N ARG A 37 -0.52 -7.10 -24.70
CA ARG A 37 0.85 -6.94 -25.21
C ARG A 37 1.78 -8.05 -24.75
N LEU A 38 1.65 -8.53 -23.51
CA LEU A 38 2.41 -9.67 -22.99
C LEU A 38 2.09 -10.95 -23.76
N ALA A 39 0.81 -11.20 -24.04
CA ALA A 39 0.40 -12.32 -24.87
C ALA A 39 0.93 -12.20 -26.31
N GLN A 40 0.88 -11.00 -26.90
CA GLN A 40 1.45 -10.72 -28.22
C GLN A 40 2.97 -10.91 -28.28
N ALA A 41 3.68 -10.65 -27.18
CA ALA A 41 5.11 -10.91 -27.04
C ALA A 41 5.45 -12.41 -26.85
N GLY A 42 4.44 -13.29 -26.88
CA GLY A 42 4.62 -14.73 -26.76
C GLY A 42 4.67 -15.25 -25.32
N LEU A 43 4.44 -14.41 -24.30
CA LEU A 43 4.31 -14.91 -22.93
C LEU A 43 3.01 -15.70 -22.81
N SER A 44 3.12 -16.90 -22.24
CA SER A 44 1.99 -17.78 -21.95
C SER A 44 2.20 -18.51 -20.62
N GLY A 45 1.14 -19.17 -20.14
CA GLY A 45 1.18 -19.97 -18.93
C GLY A 45 1.63 -19.15 -17.70
N THR A 46 2.47 -19.76 -16.86
CA THR A 46 2.91 -19.19 -15.57
C THR A 46 3.69 -17.88 -15.72
N ALA A 47 4.46 -17.71 -16.79
CA ALA A 47 5.20 -16.48 -17.05
C ALA A 47 4.27 -15.29 -17.32
N TRP A 48 3.20 -15.51 -18.10
CA TRP A 48 2.17 -14.50 -18.36
C TRP A 48 1.40 -14.12 -17.07
N TYR A 49 1.05 -15.12 -16.25
CA TYR A 49 0.42 -14.87 -14.95
C TYR A 49 1.32 -14.10 -13.99
N GLY A 50 2.60 -14.47 -13.91
CA GLY A 50 3.58 -13.79 -13.06
C GLY A 50 3.78 -12.32 -13.46
N ALA A 51 3.86 -12.05 -14.76
CA ALA A 51 3.97 -10.69 -15.28
C ALA A 51 2.72 -9.85 -14.98
N THR A 52 1.53 -10.42 -15.15
CA THR A 52 0.26 -9.74 -14.83
C THR A 52 0.12 -9.50 -13.32
N LEU A 53 0.48 -10.48 -12.49
CA LEU A 53 0.50 -10.32 -11.02
C LEU A 53 1.47 -9.24 -10.55
N LEU A 54 2.67 -9.19 -11.13
CA LEU A 54 3.66 -8.17 -10.82
C LEU A 54 3.15 -6.78 -11.22
N GLN A 55 2.54 -6.67 -12.39
CA GLN A 55 1.94 -5.42 -12.84
C GLN A 55 0.84 -4.94 -11.89
N ASP A 56 -0.10 -5.81 -11.51
CA ASP A 56 -1.17 -5.47 -10.58
C ASP A 56 -0.62 -5.03 -9.23
N PHE A 57 0.44 -5.67 -8.75
CA PHE A 57 1.12 -5.25 -7.52
C PHE A 57 1.71 -3.84 -7.64
N VAL A 58 2.37 -3.52 -8.75
CA VAL A 58 2.92 -2.18 -8.99
C VAL A 58 1.82 -1.12 -9.06
N ILE A 59 0.70 -1.41 -9.72
CA ILE A 59 -0.45 -0.51 -9.76
C ILE A 59 -0.98 -0.25 -8.34
N ASN A 60 -1.13 -1.30 -7.53
CA ASN A 60 -1.56 -1.16 -6.14
C ASN A 60 -0.57 -0.39 -5.27
N LEU A 61 0.76 -0.54 -5.48
CA LEU A 61 1.77 0.29 -4.82
C LEU A 61 1.58 1.77 -5.15
N LEU A 62 1.35 2.10 -6.42
CA LEU A 62 1.14 3.48 -6.85
C LEU A 62 -0.14 4.07 -6.25
N LEU A 63 -1.23 3.30 -6.24
CA LEU A 63 -2.49 3.70 -5.60
C LEU A 63 -2.36 3.86 -4.07
N ALA A 64 -1.47 3.10 -3.43
CA ALA A 64 -1.23 3.16 -1.99
C ALA A 64 -0.37 4.36 -1.56
N LEU A 65 0.30 5.06 -2.49
CA LEU A 65 1.20 6.19 -2.17
C LEU A 65 0.53 7.30 -1.33
N PRO A 66 -0.67 7.81 -1.68
CA PRO A 66 -1.31 8.87 -0.90
C PRO A 66 -1.68 8.39 0.52
N ALA A 67 -2.20 7.17 0.64
CA ALA A 67 -2.56 6.57 1.93
C ALA A 67 -1.31 6.36 2.80
N ALA A 68 -0.23 5.85 2.21
CA ALA A 68 1.04 5.62 2.90
C ALA A 68 1.68 6.95 3.38
N TRP A 69 1.59 7.99 2.58
CA TRP A 69 2.06 9.32 2.93
C TRP A 69 1.24 9.95 4.08
N LEU A 70 -0.08 9.78 4.07
CA LEU A 70 -0.95 10.22 5.17
C LEU A 70 -0.62 9.46 6.47
N LEU A 71 -0.39 8.14 6.41
CA LEU A 71 0.02 7.34 7.56
C LEU A 71 1.36 7.81 8.16
N LEU A 72 2.31 8.22 7.32
CA LEU A 72 3.58 8.79 7.78
C LEU A 72 3.41 10.10 8.56
N ARG A 73 2.42 10.91 8.21
CA ARG A 73 2.10 12.17 8.91
C ARG A 73 1.45 11.96 10.28
N LEU A 74 0.84 10.79 10.53
CA LEU A 74 0.21 10.45 11.82
C LEU A 74 1.23 10.19 12.95
N GLY A 75 2.48 9.90 12.61
CA GLY A 75 3.58 9.81 13.57
C GLY A 75 4.42 8.53 13.43
N ARG A 76 5.75 8.70 13.43
CA ARG A 76 6.70 7.59 13.22
C ARG A 76 6.75 6.56 14.35
N SER A 77 6.49 6.95 15.60
CA SER A 77 6.62 6.06 16.77
C SER A 77 5.61 4.92 16.78
N ARG A 78 4.49 5.06 16.07
CA ARG A 78 3.43 4.03 15.96
C ARG A 78 3.01 3.73 14.53
N LEU A 79 3.85 4.08 13.55
CA LEU A 79 3.55 3.89 12.13
C LEU A 79 3.15 2.45 11.79
N ARG A 80 3.83 1.46 12.38
CA ARG A 80 3.52 0.03 12.19
C ARG A 80 2.10 -0.31 12.64
N PHE A 81 1.66 0.24 13.77
CA PHE A 81 0.31 0.03 14.30
C PHE A 81 -0.74 0.70 13.40
N HIS A 82 -0.52 1.96 13.02
CA HIS A 82 -1.42 2.70 12.14
C HIS A 82 -1.55 2.05 10.75
N CYS A 83 -0.42 1.57 10.19
CA CYS A 83 -0.42 0.83 8.95
C CYS A 83 -1.15 -0.50 9.08
N ALA A 84 -0.87 -1.29 10.12
CA ALA A 84 -1.56 -2.57 10.35
C ALA A 84 -3.08 -2.37 10.50
N LEU A 85 -3.50 -1.32 11.22
CA LEU A 85 -4.91 -0.98 11.37
C LEU A 85 -5.56 -0.58 10.03
N ALA A 86 -4.90 0.27 9.25
CA ALA A 86 -5.39 0.69 7.93
C ALA A 86 -5.47 -0.50 6.95
N THR A 87 -4.46 -1.39 6.94
CA THR A 87 -4.47 -2.61 6.14
C THR A 87 -5.57 -3.57 6.56
N LEU A 88 -5.81 -3.73 7.87
CA LEU A 88 -6.89 -4.58 8.38
C LEU A 88 -8.26 -4.06 7.99
N VAL A 89 -8.49 -2.74 8.13
CA VAL A 89 -9.73 -2.09 7.68
C VAL A 89 -9.90 -2.24 6.17
N PHE A 90 -8.82 -2.09 5.40
CA PHE A 90 -8.85 -2.31 3.98
C PHE A 90 -9.25 -3.75 3.63
N ALA A 91 -8.63 -4.74 4.27
CA ALA A 91 -8.93 -6.16 4.06
C ALA A 91 -10.41 -6.48 4.34
N THR A 92 -10.94 -6.02 5.48
CA THR A 92 -12.32 -6.31 5.89
C THR A 92 -13.33 -5.62 4.99
N ALA A 93 -13.16 -4.33 4.72
CA ALA A 93 -14.08 -3.57 3.87
C ALA A 93 -14.02 -4.02 2.40
N PHE A 94 -12.83 -4.37 1.88
CA PHE A 94 -12.70 -4.93 0.53
C PHE A 94 -13.40 -6.29 0.42
N THR A 95 -13.22 -7.17 1.42
CA THR A 95 -13.90 -8.49 1.45
C THR A 95 -15.42 -8.33 1.50
N ALA A 96 -15.92 -7.39 2.31
CA ALA A 96 -17.35 -7.11 2.42
C ALA A 96 -17.93 -6.50 1.12
N ALA A 97 -17.21 -5.55 0.51
CA ALA A 97 -17.68 -4.82 -0.67
C ALA A 97 -17.56 -5.61 -1.97
N SER A 98 -16.54 -6.48 -2.08
CA SER A 98 -16.39 -7.34 -3.25
C SER A 98 -17.46 -8.42 -3.33
N GLY A 99 -18.23 -8.68 -2.25
CA GLY A 99 -19.46 -9.48 -2.28
C GLY A 99 -19.29 -10.90 -2.84
N LEU A 100 -18.07 -11.41 -2.88
CA LEU A 100 -17.75 -12.57 -3.70
C LEU A 100 -17.33 -13.76 -2.83
N PRO A 101 -17.78 -14.97 -3.19
CA PRO A 101 -17.15 -16.23 -2.81
C PRO A 101 -15.79 -16.37 -3.55
N VAL A 102 -14.88 -15.39 -3.37
CA VAL A 102 -13.53 -15.35 -3.97
C VAL A 102 -12.65 -16.53 -3.51
N PHE A 103 -13.12 -17.29 -2.53
CA PHE A 103 -12.44 -18.46 -1.99
C PHE A 103 -12.66 -19.76 -2.79
N SER A 104 -13.48 -19.78 -3.85
CA SER A 104 -13.92 -21.06 -4.45
C SER A 104 -13.16 -21.55 -5.69
N ALA A 105 -12.27 -20.77 -6.33
CA ALA A 105 -11.60 -21.26 -7.54
C ALA A 105 -10.25 -20.59 -7.81
N SER A 106 -9.16 -21.31 -7.53
CA SER A 106 -7.76 -21.09 -7.93
C SER A 106 -6.80 -20.49 -6.89
N GLY A 107 -5.66 -21.15 -6.70
CA GLY A 107 -4.60 -20.76 -5.75
C GLY A 107 -3.86 -19.46 -6.10
N PHE A 108 -3.99 -18.95 -7.34
CA PHE A 108 -3.35 -17.71 -7.78
C PHE A 108 -4.11 -16.45 -7.34
N ILE A 109 -5.41 -16.56 -7.03
CA ILE A 109 -6.21 -15.47 -6.46
C ILE A 109 -5.67 -15.09 -5.08
N VAL A 110 -5.24 -16.07 -4.29
CA VAL A 110 -4.63 -15.83 -2.96
C VAL A 110 -3.35 -15.02 -3.09
N ALA A 111 -2.49 -15.34 -4.07
CA ALA A 111 -1.25 -14.61 -4.30
C ALA A 111 -1.49 -13.15 -4.69
N GLY A 112 -2.43 -12.88 -5.60
CA GLY A 112 -2.82 -11.52 -5.97
C GLY A 112 -3.41 -10.74 -4.79
N TRP A 113 -4.25 -11.39 -3.98
CA TRP A 113 -4.84 -10.79 -2.79
C TRP A 113 -3.79 -10.43 -1.72
N LEU A 114 -2.84 -11.34 -1.46
CA LEU A 114 -1.73 -11.09 -0.54
C LEU A 114 -0.84 -9.94 -1.02
N LEU A 115 -0.55 -9.85 -2.32
CA LEU A 115 0.21 -8.75 -2.90
C LEU A 115 -0.54 -7.42 -2.78
N MET A 116 -1.85 -7.43 -3.00
CA MET A 116 -2.70 -6.24 -2.80
C MET A 116 -2.69 -5.78 -1.34
N LEU A 117 -2.81 -6.70 -0.37
CA LEU A 117 -2.69 -6.38 1.05
C LEU A 117 -1.30 -5.88 1.43
N ALA A 118 -0.27 -6.43 0.80
CA ALA A 118 1.11 -6.02 1.00
C ALA A 118 1.43 -4.64 0.41
N ALA A 119 0.64 -4.12 -0.53
CA ALA A 119 0.91 -2.86 -1.20
C ALA A 119 1.02 -1.68 -0.21
N LEU A 120 0.07 -1.54 0.72
CA LEU A 120 0.10 -0.47 1.73
C LEU A 120 1.31 -0.54 2.69
N PRO A 121 1.61 -1.69 3.34
CA PRO A 121 2.79 -1.82 4.19
C PRO A 121 4.11 -1.68 3.41
N VAL A 122 4.21 -2.19 2.18
CA VAL A 122 5.41 -2.01 1.35
C VAL A 122 5.59 -0.55 0.97
N THR A 123 4.53 0.15 0.56
CA THR A 123 4.59 1.56 0.18
C THR A 123 4.94 2.45 1.38
N THR A 124 4.34 2.19 2.55
CA THR A 124 4.71 2.91 3.79
C THR A 124 6.16 2.65 4.17
N TRP A 125 6.65 1.41 4.02
CA TRP A 125 8.05 1.08 4.26
C TRP A 125 8.99 1.82 3.31
N LEU A 126 8.74 1.77 1.99
CA LEU A 126 9.52 2.47 0.96
C LEU A 126 9.61 3.97 1.23
N LEU A 127 8.48 4.61 1.53
CA LEU A 127 8.45 6.03 1.88
C LEU A 127 9.16 6.33 3.20
N SER A 128 9.10 5.41 4.18
CA SER A 128 9.79 5.58 5.46
C SER A 128 11.32 5.58 5.33
N LEU A 129 11.87 4.80 4.39
CA LEU A 129 13.30 4.75 4.06
C LEU A 129 13.77 6.08 3.46
N HIS A 130 13.00 6.63 2.51
CA HIS A 130 13.32 7.89 1.84
C HIS A 130 13.41 9.07 2.83
N GLY A 131 12.54 9.09 3.85
CA GLY A 131 12.58 10.11 4.90
C GLY A 131 13.66 9.91 5.97
N ARG A 132 14.51 8.89 5.87
CA ARG A 132 15.59 8.59 6.86
C ARG A 132 16.89 9.29 6.48
N GLY A 133 17.14 9.53 5.19
CA GLY A 133 18.30 10.27 4.69
C GLY A 133 18.30 11.75 5.08
N ASN A 134 17.13 12.37 5.24
CA ASN A 134 17.02 13.82 5.44
C ASN A 134 17.12 14.27 6.92
N ARG A 135 17.60 13.41 7.83
CA ARG A 135 17.69 13.69 9.28
C ARG A 135 19.09 13.59 9.88
N HIS A 136 20.12 13.26 9.10
CA HIS A 136 21.49 13.24 9.62
C HIS A 136 22.15 14.64 9.74
N ASP A 137 21.59 15.68 9.12
CA ASP A 137 22.28 17.00 9.06
C ASP A 137 21.74 18.10 9.99
N ARG A 138 20.79 17.81 10.90
CA ARG A 138 20.25 18.84 11.82
C ARG A 138 20.68 18.72 13.27
N SER A 139 21.56 17.78 13.59
CA SER A 139 22.29 17.75 14.86
C SER A 139 23.74 18.19 14.65
N GLY A 140 23.93 19.35 14.01
CA GLY A 140 25.13 20.15 14.21
C GLY A 140 25.10 20.62 15.65
N GLY A 141 25.62 19.79 16.56
CA GLY A 141 25.79 20.11 17.96
C GLY A 141 26.67 21.34 18.05
N LEU A 142 26.06 22.49 18.33
CA LEU A 142 26.81 23.64 18.80
C LEU A 142 27.56 23.19 20.07
N PRO A 143 28.89 23.31 20.11
CA PRO A 143 29.63 22.95 21.30
C PRO A 143 29.15 23.87 22.44
N ARG A 144 28.54 23.25 23.47
CA ARG A 144 28.26 23.96 24.72
C ARG A 144 29.61 24.42 25.27
N PRO A 145 29.80 25.72 25.57
CA PRO A 145 30.99 26.16 26.27
C PRO A 145 31.00 25.47 27.64
N ARG A 146 32.04 24.68 27.89
CA ARG A 146 32.35 24.21 29.24
C ARG A 146 32.79 25.43 30.05
N THR A 147 32.16 25.53 31.21
CA THR A 147 32.38 26.47 32.31
C THR A 147 33.84 26.73 32.65
N VAL A 148 34.15 27.96 33.04
CA VAL A 148 34.82 28.25 34.32
C VAL A 148 34.09 29.41 34.97
#